data_AF-A0A1Y1L7E9-F1
#
_entry.id   AF-A0A1Y1L7E9-F1
#
_cell.length_a   1.000
_cell.length_b   1.000
_cell.length_c   1.000
_cell.angle_alpha   90.00
_cell.angle_beta   90.00
_cell.angle_gamma   90.00
#
_symmetry.space_group_name_H-M   'P 1'
#
loop_
_entity.id
_entity.type
_entity.pdbx_description
1 polymer ?
#
loop_
_entity_poly.entity_id
_entity_poly.type
_entity_poly.pdbx_seq_one_letter_code
_entity_poly.pdbx_strand_id
1 'polypeptide(L)'
;KKVTVVSESDDPFFDFQEDESEIELPRLKNDIDANTNASLSELEVLKYLNDTRITLDMLNDYKYIKQVFLKFNTILPSSASVERLFSFAQIVNAPRRNALSDQNFEKLVVLKANLK
;
A
#
# COMPACT_ATOMS: atom_id res chain seq x y z
N LYS A 1 -38.17 -0.42 8.26
CA LYS A 1 -36.79 -0.63 7.76
C LYS A 1 -36.64 0.16 6.47
N LYS A 2 -36.10 1.37 6.55
CA LYS A 2 -35.75 2.16 5.37
C LYS A 2 -34.30 1.83 5.06
N VAL A 3 -34.07 1.03 4.02
CA VAL A 3 -32.72 0.74 3.53
C VAL A 3 -32.33 1.98 2.73
N THR A 4 -31.53 2.84 3.35
CA THR A 4 -30.83 3.91 2.63
C THR A 4 -29.71 3.24 1.87
N VAL A 5 -29.87 3.13 0.56
CA VAL A 5 -28.81 2.74 -0.36
C VAL A 5 -27.83 3.90 -0.37
N VAL A 6 -26.69 3.74 0.31
CA VAL A 6 -25.57 4.67 0.18
C VAL A 6 -24.96 4.41 -1.20
N SER A 7 -24.91 5.42 -2.04
CA SER A 7 -24.26 5.39 -3.35
C SER A 7 -22.78 5.09 -3.18
N GLU A 8 -22.26 4.08 -3.88
CA GLU A 8 -20.84 3.69 -3.90
C GLU A 8 -19.89 4.81 -4.38
N SER A 9 -20.42 5.91 -4.93
CA SER A 9 -19.63 7.00 -5.50
C SER A 9 -19.02 7.97 -4.48
N ASP A 10 -19.45 7.95 -3.22
CA ASP A 10 -19.04 8.94 -2.22
C ASP A 10 -18.22 8.33 -1.07
N ASP A 11 -17.78 7.07 -1.21
CA ASP A 11 -17.07 6.37 -0.15
C ASP A 11 -15.58 6.78 -0.14
N PRO A 12 -15.12 7.63 0.81
CA PRO A 12 -13.74 8.13 0.83
C PRO A 12 -12.72 7.02 1.10
N PHE A 13 -13.20 5.83 1.46
CA PHE A 13 -12.39 4.63 1.63
C PHE A 13 -11.82 4.10 0.30
N PHE A 14 -12.51 4.32 -0.81
CA PHE A 14 -12.07 3.92 -2.15
C PHE A 14 -11.59 5.09 -3.02
N ASP A 15 -11.63 6.32 -2.49
CA ASP A 15 -10.94 7.46 -3.09
C ASP A 15 -9.45 7.30 -2.85
N PHE A 16 -8.83 6.41 -3.64
CA PHE A 16 -7.42 6.50 -3.93
C PHE A 16 -7.25 7.79 -4.73
N GLN A 17 -7.27 8.93 -4.05
CA GLN A 17 -6.53 10.09 -4.52
C GLN A 17 -5.15 9.52 -4.81
N GLU A 18 -4.82 9.43 -6.09
CA GLU A 18 -3.43 9.49 -6.49
C GLU A 18 -2.94 10.77 -5.82
N ASP A 19 -2.35 10.62 -4.65
CA ASP A 19 -1.50 11.63 -4.06
C ASP A 19 -0.38 11.80 -5.09
N GLU A 20 -0.65 12.65 -6.09
CA GLU A 20 0.25 13.63 -6.66
C GLU A 20 0.70 14.60 -5.55
N SER A 21 0.97 14.09 -4.33
CA SER A 21 2.18 14.52 -3.68
C SER A 21 3.27 14.18 -4.68
N GLU A 22 3.62 15.17 -5.51
CA GLU A 22 4.99 15.37 -5.92
C GLU A 22 5.80 14.91 -4.72
N ILE A 23 6.51 13.80 -4.87
CA ILE A 23 7.60 13.54 -3.96
C ILE A 23 8.43 14.80 -4.13
N GLU A 24 8.33 15.75 -3.20
CA GLU A 24 9.31 16.79 -3.02
C GLU A 24 10.58 16.05 -2.62
N LEU A 25 11.21 15.42 -3.62
CA LEU A 25 12.64 15.34 -3.70
C LEU A 25 13.08 16.77 -3.39
N PRO A 26 13.90 16.98 -2.35
CA PRO A 26 14.45 18.29 -2.07
C PRO A 26 14.91 18.85 -3.41
N ARG A 27 14.31 19.97 -3.85
CA ARG A 27 14.74 20.68 -5.06
C ARG A 27 16.15 21.18 -4.82
N LEU A 28 17.11 20.26 -4.93
CA LEU A 28 18.50 20.57 -5.04
C LEU A 28 18.63 21.07 -6.47
N LYS A 29 18.66 22.40 -6.56
CA LYS A 29 19.22 23.17 -7.68
C LYS A 29 20.19 22.31 -8.46
N ASN A 30 19.91 22.07 -9.74
CA ASN A 30 20.85 21.82 -10.84
C ASN A 30 20.10 21.19 -12.02
N ASP A 31 19.74 22.01 -13.01
CA ASP A 31 19.23 21.54 -14.31
C ASP A 31 20.26 20.74 -15.13
N ILE A 32 21.43 20.47 -14.55
CA ILE A 32 22.52 19.62 -15.08
C ILE A 32 22.33 18.15 -14.65
N ASP A 33 21.61 17.89 -13.55
CA ASP A 33 21.58 16.57 -12.89
C ASP A 33 20.49 15.62 -13.43
N ALA A 34 19.46 16.11 -14.13
CA ALA A 34 18.38 15.25 -14.64
C ALA A 34 18.86 14.27 -15.74
N ASN A 35 19.76 14.72 -16.61
CA ASN A 35 20.31 13.89 -17.70
C ASN A 35 21.28 12.81 -17.18
N THR A 36 22.09 13.13 -16.17
CA THR A 36 22.97 12.18 -15.49
C THR A 36 22.17 11.17 -14.65
N ASN A 37 21.10 11.58 -13.98
CA ASN A 37 20.25 10.65 -13.22
C ASN A 37 19.49 9.67 -14.13
N ALA A 38 19.02 10.11 -15.30
CA ALA A 38 18.43 9.23 -16.30
C ALA A 38 19.45 8.21 -16.85
N SER A 39 20.68 8.65 -17.10
CA SER A 39 21.77 7.76 -17.54
C SER A 39 22.17 6.74 -16.45
N LEU A 40 22.16 7.15 -15.18
CA LEU A 40 22.46 6.26 -14.05
C LEU A 40 21.35 5.24 -13.78
N SER A 41 20.07 5.63 -13.92
CA SER A 41 18.95 4.70 -13.78
C SER A 41 18.92 3.68 -14.91
N GLU A 42 19.18 4.09 -16.14
CA GLU A 42 19.31 3.19 -17.29
C GLU A 42 20.47 2.19 -17.11
N LEU A 43 21.62 2.66 -16.63
CA LEU A 43 22.76 1.80 -16.32
C LEU A 43 22.46 0.82 -15.18
N GLU A 44 21.72 1.25 -14.16
CA GLU A 44 21.28 0.37 -13.07
C GLU A 44 20.34 -0.73 -13.59
N VAL A 45 19.40 -0.39 -14.47
CA VAL A 45 18.48 -1.34 -15.11
C VAL A 45 19.25 -2.35 -15.97
N LEU A 46 20.18 -1.90 -16.81
CA LEU A 46 21.01 -2.80 -17.62
C LEU A 46 21.84 -3.75 -16.75
N LYS A 47 22.40 -3.24 -15.64
CA LYS A 47 23.17 -4.06 -14.69
C LYS A 47 22.30 -5.12 -14.02
N TYR A 48 21.08 -4.77 -13.62
CA TYR A 48 20.12 -5.70 -13.04
C TYR A 48 19.64 -6.77 -14.04
N LEU A 49 19.38 -6.39 -15.30
CA LEU A 49 18.95 -7.33 -16.34
C LEU A 49 20.05 -8.34 -16.71
N ASN A 50 21.32 -7.99 -16.52
CA ASN A 50 22.47 -8.87 -16.75
C ASN A 50 22.89 -9.65 -15.48
N ASP A 51 22.24 -9.39 -14.34
CA ASP A 51 22.52 -10.11 -13.10
C ASP A 51 21.89 -11.50 -13.15
N THR A 52 22.64 -12.52 -12.74
CA THR A 52 22.18 -13.93 -12.75
C THR A 52 21.59 -14.35 -11.39
N ARG A 53 21.70 -13.47 -10.38
CA ARG A 53 21.15 -13.71 -9.05
C ARG A 53 19.63 -13.73 -9.09
N ILE A 54 19.04 -14.61 -8.29
CA ILE A 54 17.58 -14.78 -8.15
C ILE A 54 17.11 -14.49 -6.72
N THR A 55 18.05 -14.21 -5.82
CA THR A 55 17.81 -13.95 -4.40
C THR A 55 17.36 -12.51 -4.19
N LEU A 56 16.37 -12.30 -3.32
CA LEU A 56 15.82 -10.96 -3.04
C LEU A 56 16.87 -9.98 -2.48
N ASP A 57 17.95 -10.48 -1.87
CA ASP A 57 19.06 -9.66 -1.36
C ASP A 57 19.75 -8.83 -2.44
N MET A 58 19.67 -9.25 -3.72
CA MET A 58 20.24 -8.50 -4.84
C MET A 58 19.62 -7.10 -4.98
N LEU A 59 18.35 -6.91 -4.58
CA LEU A 59 17.70 -5.60 -4.62
C LEU A 59 18.35 -4.58 -3.69
N ASN A 60 19.14 -5.00 -2.69
CA ASN A 60 19.89 -4.07 -1.85
C ASN A 60 21.02 -3.36 -2.61
N ASP A 61 21.51 -3.96 -3.69
CA ASP A 61 22.55 -3.39 -4.55
C ASP A 61 21.98 -2.40 -5.59
N TYR A 62 20.65 -2.37 -5.76
CA TYR A 62 19.95 -1.58 -6.79
C TYR A 62 18.87 -0.70 -6.16
N LYS A 63 19.18 0.58 -5.94
CA LYS A 63 18.32 1.49 -5.16
C LYS A 63 17.04 1.84 -5.91
N TYR A 64 17.11 2.18 -7.20
CA TYR A 64 15.92 2.60 -7.95
C TYR A 64 15.03 1.40 -8.28
N ILE A 65 15.64 0.27 -8.64
CA ILE A 65 14.90 -0.98 -8.91
C ILE A 65 14.18 -1.48 -7.67
N LYS A 66 14.80 -1.39 -6.48
CA LYS A 66 14.15 -1.73 -5.22
C LYS A 66 12.91 -0.86 -4.94
N GLN A 67 12.98 0.45 -5.25
CA GLN A 67 11.83 1.34 -5.08
C GLN A 67 10.68 0.96 -6.02
N VAL A 68 10.98 0.68 -7.30
CA VAL A 68 9.97 0.23 -8.28
C VAL A 68 9.40 -1.13 -7.87
N PHE A 69 10.24 -2.05 -7.41
CA PHE A 69 9.79 -3.36 -6.92
C PHE A 69 8.80 -3.23 -5.76
N LEU A 70 9.12 -2.42 -4.75
CA LEU A 70 8.21 -2.16 -3.65
C LEU A 70 6.90 -1.53 -4.14
N LYS A 71 6.99 -0.52 -5.01
CA LYS A 71 5.81 0.20 -5.49
C LYS A 71 4.86 -0.67 -6.30
N PHE A 72 5.35 -1.56 -7.16
CA PHE A 72 4.49 -2.29 -8.10
C PHE A 72 4.30 -3.77 -7.77
N ASN A 73 5.29 -4.41 -7.17
CA ASN A 73 5.23 -5.86 -6.90
C ASN A 73 4.79 -6.20 -5.47
N THR A 74 4.85 -5.24 -4.54
CA THR A 74 4.50 -5.48 -3.13
C THR A 74 3.22 -4.79 -2.67
N ILE A 75 2.45 -4.20 -3.59
CA ILE A 75 1.13 -3.65 -3.26
C ILE A 75 0.29 -4.81 -2.72
N LEU A 76 -0.14 -4.69 -1.47
CA LEU A 76 -1.10 -5.62 -0.89
C LEU A 76 -2.38 -5.54 -1.74
N PRO A 77 -2.92 -6.67 -2.23
CA PRO A 77 -4.25 -6.66 -2.81
C PRO A 77 -5.21 -6.11 -1.75
N SER A 78 -5.79 -4.94 -2.03
CA SER A 78 -6.65 -4.22 -1.08
C SER A 78 -7.79 -5.10 -0.58
N SER A 79 -8.32 -5.95 -1.46
CA SER A 79 -9.37 -6.93 -1.15
C SER A 79 -8.96 -7.95 -0.09
N ALA A 80 -7.79 -8.58 -0.19
CA ALA A 80 -7.42 -9.67 0.72
C ALA A 80 -7.25 -9.21 2.17
N SER A 81 -6.70 -8.00 2.37
CA SER A 81 -6.55 -7.39 3.69
C SER A 81 -7.90 -7.04 4.29
N VAL A 82 -8.79 -6.49 3.47
CA VAL A 82 -10.14 -6.09 3.87
C VAL A 82 -11.03 -7.30 4.15
N GLU A 83 -10.99 -8.35 3.32
CA GLU A 83 -11.69 -9.63 3.55
C GLU A 83 -11.22 -10.32 4.84
N ARG A 84 -9.92 -10.28 5.13
CA ARG A 84 -9.38 -10.77 6.40
C ARG A 84 -9.90 -9.95 7.59
N LEU A 85 -9.99 -8.63 7.45
CA LEU A 85 -10.55 -7.74 8.45
C LEU A 85 -12.04 -8.03 8.68
N PHE A 86 -12.81 -8.22 7.60
CA PHE A 86 -14.23 -8.59 7.67
C PHE A 86 -14.45 -9.96 8.28
N SER A 87 -13.54 -10.92 8.05
CA SER A 87 -13.58 -12.22 8.71
C SER A 87 -13.46 -12.07 10.24
N PHE A 88 -12.60 -11.17 10.73
CA PHE A 88 -12.54 -10.84 12.16
C PHE A 88 -13.77 -10.07 12.63
N ALA A 89 -14.28 -9.16 11.81
CA ALA A 89 -15.49 -8.38 12.09
C ALA A 89 -16.72 -9.30 12.31
N GLN A 90 -16.87 -10.35 11.50
CA GLN A 90 -17.92 -11.37 11.68
C GLN A 90 -17.78 -12.12 13.02
N ILE A 91 -16.55 -12.43 13.44
CA ILE A 91 -16.28 -13.07 14.74
C ILE A 91 -16.60 -12.13 15.91
N VAL A 92 -16.36 -10.83 15.74
CA VAL A 92 -16.67 -9.82 16.76
C VAL A 92 -18.18 -9.54 16.83
N ASN A 93 -18.89 -9.55 15.70
CA ASN A 93 -20.32 -9.33 15.58
C ASN A 93 -21.18 -10.58 15.91
N ALA A 94 -20.60 -11.57 16.60
CA ALA A 94 -21.32 -12.78 16.98
C ALA A 94 -22.48 -12.44 17.93
N PRO A 95 -23.64 -13.14 17.84
CA PRO A 95 -24.86 -12.78 18.57
C PRO A 95 -24.73 -12.75 20.10
N ARG A 96 -23.66 -13.35 20.65
CA ARG A 96 -23.32 -13.31 22.09
C ARG A 96 -22.61 -12.00 22.52
N ARG A 97 -22.31 -11.09 21.60
CA ARG A 97 -21.54 -9.84 21.84
C ARG A 97 -22.25 -8.56 21.34
N ASN A 98 -23.55 -8.63 21.07
CA ASN A 98 -24.40 -7.58 20.46
C ASN A 98 -24.58 -6.28 21.28
N ALA A 99 -23.78 -6.02 22.32
CA ALA A 99 -23.88 -4.84 23.18
C ALA A 99 -22.69 -3.88 23.00
N LEU A 100 -22.04 -3.89 21.84
CA LEU A 100 -20.96 -2.97 21.50
C LEU A 100 -21.49 -1.85 20.62
N SER A 101 -21.13 -0.60 20.94
CA SER A 101 -21.26 0.52 20.00
C SER A 101 -20.32 0.33 18.81
N ASP A 102 -20.72 0.82 17.63
CA ASP A 102 -19.93 0.80 16.39
C ASP A 102 -18.47 1.26 16.60
N GLN A 103 -18.25 2.32 17.38
CA GLN A 103 -16.90 2.82 17.69
C GLN A 103 -16.04 1.81 18.45
N ASN A 104 -16.65 1.03 19.35
CA ASN A 104 -15.94 0.00 20.11
C ASN A 104 -15.77 -1.28 19.29
N PHE A 105 -16.70 -1.55 18.36
CA PHE A 105 -16.60 -2.63 17.39
C PHE A 105 -15.40 -2.45 16.47
N GLU A 106 -15.28 -1.29 15.82
CA GLU A 106 -14.16 -0.96 14.93
C GLU A 106 -12.81 -1.08 15.65
N LYS A 107 -12.69 -0.48 16.84
CA LYS A 107 -11.49 -0.59 17.68
C LYS A 107 -11.13 -2.04 17.99
N LEU A 108 -12.11 -2.87 18.33
CA LEU A 108 -11.88 -4.28 18.67
C LEU A 108 -11.47 -5.10 17.44
N VAL A 109 -12.02 -4.79 16.27
CA VAL A 109 -11.66 -5.43 14.99
C VAL A 109 -10.22 -5.09 14.61
N VAL A 110 -9.83 -3.81 14.71
CA VAL A 110 -8.45 -3.37 14.45
C VAL A 110 -7.48 -4.00 15.45
N LEU A 111 -7.79 -3.97 16.75
CA LEU A 111 -6.95 -4.60 17.78
C LEU A 111 -6.77 -6.09 17.50
N LYS A 112 -7.84 -6.80 17.16
CA LYS A 112 -7.79 -8.24 16.87
C LYS A 112 -7.02 -8.56 15.59
N ALA A 113 -7.11 -7.73 14.57
CA ALA A 113 -6.34 -7.89 13.34
C ALA A 113 -4.83 -7.72 13.56
N ASN A 114 -4.43 -6.86 14.51
CA ASN A 114 -3.03 -6.55 14.83
C ASN A 114 -2.43 -7.41 15.97
N LEU A 115 -3.22 -8.24 16.64
CA LEU A 115 -2.80 -9.10 17.77
C LEU A 115 -2.11 -10.42 17.34
N LYS A 116 -1.61 -10.50 16.10
CA LYS A 116 -0.89 -11.66 15.57
C LYS A 116 0.61 -11.46 15.57
#